data_AF-A0A8S3FWF0-F1
#
_entry.id   AF-A0A8S3FWF0-F1
#
_cell.length_a   1.000
_cell.length_b   1.000
_cell.length_c   1.000
_cell.angle_alpha   90.00
_cell.angle_beta   90.00
_cell.angle_gamma   90.00
#
_symmetry.space_group_name_H-M   'P 1'
#
loop_
_entity.id
_entity.type
_entity.pdbx_description
1 polymer ?
#
loop_
_entity_poly.entity_id
_entity_poly.type
_entity_poly.pdbx_seq_one_letter_code
_entity_poly.pdbx_strand_id
1 'polypeptide(L)'
;VAHAYRGPRSHSSLVPGSSPHQTSINHIRLAQVWMDEYAEYYFIREPAIRKLDYGDISERKQLREQLKCKSFKWFMETIAYDVLQKFPPPPQNVVWGECKNVQHSVCLADQGASFGQPIGVSGCYRQSTVLLDVILIYSTDNVELLNKYL
;
A
#
# COMPACT_ATOMS: atom_id res chain seq x y z
N VAL A 1 30.92 -11.12 0.50
CA VAL A 1 30.75 -9.65 0.49
C VAL A 1 29.93 -9.27 1.71
N ALA A 2 30.42 -8.35 2.56
CA ALA A 2 29.66 -7.88 3.72
C ALA A 2 28.94 -6.56 3.37
N HIS A 3 27.71 -6.38 3.88
CA HIS A 3 26.94 -5.15 3.72
C HIS A 3 26.75 -4.50 5.09
N ALA A 4 27.17 -3.24 5.24
CA ALA A 4 26.92 -2.45 6.44
C ALA A 4 25.56 -1.75 6.33
N TYR A 5 24.61 -2.15 7.17
CA TYR A 5 23.29 -1.50 7.24
C TYR A 5 23.38 -0.18 8.01
N ARG A 6 22.59 0.80 7.57
CA ARG A 6 22.53 2.12 8.21
C ARG A 6 21.65 2.05 9.46
N GLY A 7 22.07 2.74 10.52
CA GLY A 7 21.21 3.03 11.67
C GLY A 7 20.10 4.04 11.33
N PRO A 8 19.30 4.46 12.33
CA PRO A 8 18.26 5.46 12.16
C PRO A 8 18.81 6.71 11.47
N ARG A 9 18.11 7.21 10.43
CA ARG A 9 18.54 8.42 9.73
C ARG A 9 18.37 9.62 10.65
N SER A 10 19.44 10.37 10.93
CA SER A 10 19.40 11.59 11.73
C SER A 10 18.88 12.82 10.97
N HIS A 11 18.84 12.76 9.63
CA HIS A 11 18.30 13.84 8.79
C HIS A 11 17.44 13.29 7.66
N SER A 12 16.24 13.89 7.52
CA SER A 12 15.37 13.78 6.35
C SER A 12 15.98 14.61 5.22
N SER A 13 17.00 14.07 4.56
CA SER A 13 17.45 14.63 3.29
C SER A 13 16.52 14.13 2.20
N LEU A 14 15.25 14.57 2.22
CA LEU A 14 14.44 14.54 1.01
C LEU A 14 15.25 15.28 -0.05
N VAL A 15 15.57 14.60 -1.14
CA VAL A 15 16.29 15.25 -2.24
C VAL A 15 15.39 16.39 -2.72
N PRO A 16 15.88 17.65 -2.78
CA PRO A 16 15.07 18.75 -3.25
C PRO A 16 14.44 18.40 -4.62
N GLY A 17 13.11 18.43 -4.70
CA GLY A 17 12.37 18.06 -5.91
C GLY A 17 11.97 16.59 -6.05
N SER A 18 12.34 15.70 -5.11
CA SER A 18 11.81 14.33 -5.11
C SER A 18 10.34 14.31 -4.72
N SER A 19 9.49 13.69 -5.54
CA SER A 19 8.10 13.42 -5.16
C SER A 19 8.06 12.56 -3.90
N PRO A 20 7.25 12.91 -2.88
CA PRO A 20 7.06 12.07 -1.70
C PRO A 20 6.53 10.66 -2.05
N HIS A 21 6.02 10.47 -3.27
CA HIS A 21 5.48 9.22 -3.77
C HIS A 21 6.38 8.50 -4.78
N GLN A 22 7.64 8.93 -4.97
CA GLN A 22 8.51 8.34 -6.00
C GLN A 22 8.66 6.81 -5.83
N THR A 23 8.82 6.34 -4.59
CA THR A 23 8.89 4.91 -4.27
C THR A 23 7.58 4.20 -4.62
N SER A 24 6.44 4.79 -4.26
CA SER A 24 5.12 4.22 -4.57
C SER A 24 4.88 4.12 -6.07
N ILE A 25 5.24 5.15 -6.84
CA ILE A 25 5.18 5.14 -8.31
C ILE A 25 6.03 3.99 -8.87
N ASN A 26 7.25 3.80 -8.37
CA ASN A 26 8.12 2.72 -8.82
C ASN A 26 7.53 1.34 -8.51
N HIS A 27 6.90 1.16 -7.35
CA HIS A 27 6.21 -0.08 -7.01
C HIS A 27 4.99 -0.32 -7.91
N ILE A 28 4.19 0.71 -8.23
CA ILE A 28 3.06 0.58 -9.16
C ILE A 28 3.57 0.13 -10.53
N ARG A 29 4.61 0.77 -11.07
CA ARG A 29 5.21 0.39 -12.36
C ARG A 29 5.66 -1.07 -12.36
N LEU A 30 6.33 -1.51 -11.29
CA LEU A 30 6.77 -2.89 -11.16
C LEU A 30 5.57 -3.85 -11.13
N ALA A 31 4.57 -3.56 -10.31
CA ALA A 31 3.38 -4.40 -10.20
C ALA A 31 2.62 -4.51 -11.54
N GLN A 32 2.40 -3.38 -12.21
CA GLN A 32 1.69 -3.30 -13.49
C GLN A 32 2.42 -3.99 -14.66
N VAL A 33 3.75 -4.07 -14.61
CA VAL A 33 4.54 -4.72 -15.67
C VAL A 33 4.74 -6.21 -15.38
N TRP A 34 4.93 -6.60 -14.12
CA TRP A 34 5.47 -7.93 -13.78
C TRP A 34 4.54 -8.82 -12.96
N MET A 35 3.59 -8.27 -12.20
CA MET A 35 2.87 -9.05 -11.18
C MET A 35 1.52 -9.61 -11.65
N ASP A 36 1.09 -9.32 -12.89
CA ASP A 36 -0.18 -9.81 -13.44
C ASP A 36 -1.35 -9.61 -12.46
N GLU A 37 -2.17 -10.65 -12.22
CA GLU A 37 -3.30 -10.62 -11.28
C GLU A 37 -2.89 -10.39 -9.81
N TYR A 38 -1.63 -10.67 -9.44
CA TYR A 38 -1.12 -10.49 -8.08
C TYR A 38 -0.85 -9.03 -7.74
N ALA A 39 -0.81 -8.14 -8.75
CA ALA A 39 -0.72 -6.70 -8.53
C ALA A 39 -1.90 -6.20 -7.66
N GLU A 40 -3.06 -6.85 -7.74
CA GLU A 40 -4.24 -6.49 -6.97
C GLU A 40 -4.00 -6.58 -5.45
N TYR A 41 -3.20 -7.54 -4.98
CA TYR A 41 -2.87 -7.66 -3.54
C TYR A 41 -2.11 -6.44 -3.01
N TYR A 42 -1.27 -5.84 -3.85
CA TYR A 42 -0.59 -4.60 -3.50
C TYR A 42 -1.57 -3.44 -3.38
N PHE A 43 -2.53 -3.34 -4.30
CA PHE A 43 -3.54 -2.27 -4.29
C PHE A 43 -4.66 -2.47 -3.26
N ILE A 44 -4.86 -3.67 -2.74
CA ILE A 44 -5.68 -3.91 -1.55
C ILE A 44 -4.97 -3.35 -0.32
N ARG A 45 -3.67 -3.59 -0.18
CA ARG A 45 -2.90 -3.10 0.98
C ARG A 45 -2.74 -1.58 0.96
N GLU A 46 -2.50 -1.01 -0.22
CA GLU A 46 -2.18 0.41 -0.40
C GLU A 46 -3.20 1.08 -1.33
N PRO A 47 -4.50 1.14 -0.98
CA PRO A 47 -5.56 1.53 -1.92
C PRO A 47 -5.46 2.97 -2.41
N ALA A 48 -4.83 3.86 -1.62
CA ALA A 48 -4.57 5.25 -1.98
C ALA A 48 -3.72 5.39 -3.25
N ILE A 49 -2.84 4.43 -3.53
CA ILE A 49 -1.90 4.54 -4.65
C ILE A 49 -2.57 4.28 -6.02
N ARG A 50 -3.77 3.71 -6.05
CA ARG A 50 -4.49 3.43 -7.31
C ARG A 50 -4.74 4.71 -8.14
N LYS A 51 -4.82 5.86 -7.46
CA LYS A 51 -5.06 7.17 -8.06
C LYS A 51 -3.77 7.89 -8.47
N LEU A 52 -2.60 7.33 -8.16
CA LEU A 52 -1.33 7.96 -8.51
C LEU A 52 -1.03 7.75 -9.99
N ASP A 53 -0.66 8.84 -10.66
CA ASP A 53 -0.08 8.77 -12.00
C ASP A 53 1.33 8.15 -11.91
N TYR A 54 1.50 7.03 -12.60
CA TYR A 54 2.76 6.32 -12.70
C TYR A 54 3.42 6.48 -14.07
N GLY A 55 2.88 7.32 -14.97
CA GLY A 55 3.40 7.55 -16.31
C GLY A 55 3.33 6.33 -17.23
N ASP A 56 3.94 6.45 -18.41
CA ASP A 56 3.93 5.41 -19.43
C ASP A 56 4.85 4.23 -19.08
N ILE A 57 4.35 3.01 -19.29
CA ILE A 57 5.04 1.73 -19.08
C ILE A 57 4.99 0.83 -20.32
N SER A 58 4.54 1.35 -21.47
CA SER A 58 4.32 0.59 -22.70
C SER A 58 5.59 -0.12 -23.18
N GLU A 59 6.73 0.57 -23.21
CA GLU A 59 8.02 -0.04 -23.57
C GLU A 59 8.40 -1.22 -22.65
N ARG A 60 8.08 -1.13 -21.35
CA ARG A 60 8.40 -2.18 -20.38
C ARG A 60 7.51 -3.40 -20.55
N LYS A 61 6.23 -3.21 -20.87
CA LYS A 61 5.31 -4.29 -21.23
C LYS A 61 5.75 -4.96 -22.53
N GLN A 62 6.07 -4.17 -23.56
CA GLN A 62 6.58 -4.69 -24.84
C GLN A 62 7.87 -5.49 -24.67
N LEU A 63 8.81 -5.02 -23.84
CA LEU A 63 10.03 -5.76 -23.54
C LEU A 63 9.73 -7.13 -22.93
N ARG A 64 8.79 -7.21 -21.97
CA ARG A 64 8.39 -8.48 -21.33
C ARG A 64 7.82 -9.47 -22.36
N GLU A 65 7.02 -8.97 -23.29
CA GLU A 65 6.45 -9.77 -24.39
C GLU A 65 7.53 -10.26 -25.36
N GLN A 66 8.44 -9.37 -25.79
CA GLN A 66 9.54 -9.70 -26.70
C GLN A 66 10.48 -10.77 -26.11
N LEU A 67 10.76 -10.68 -24.82
CA LEU A 67 11.58 -11.67 -24.09
C LEU A 67 10.85 -12.98 -23.82
N LYS A 68 9.56 -13.10 -24.18
CA LYS A 68 8.72 -14.28 -23.95
C LYS A 68 8.78 -14.73 -22.48
N CYS A 69 8.73 -13.76 -21.58
CA CYS A 69 8.76 -14.02 -20.14
C CYS A 69 7.56 -14.88 -19.73
N LYS A 70 7.75 -15.70 -18.68
CA LYS A 70 6.66 -16.49 -18.09
C LYS A 70 5.70 -15.58 -17.30
N SER A 71 4.51 -16.11 -16.99
CA SER A 71 3.54 -15.42 -16.14
C SER A 71 4.04 -15.31 -14.70
N PHE A 72 3.54 -14.31 -13.97
CA PHE A 72 3.84 -14.17 -12.56
C PHE A 72 3.26 -15.32 -11.73
N LYS A 73 2.10 -15.84 -12.15
CA LYS A 73 1.54 -17.08 -11.57
C LYS A 73 2.53 -18.23 -11.61
N TRP A 74 3.18 -18.47 -12.76
CA TRP A 74 4.21 -19.51 -12.86
C TRP A 74 5.35 -19.26 -11.87
N PHE A 75 5.78 -18.01 -11.71
CA PHE A 75 6.81 -17.63 -10.75
C PHE A 75 6.38 -17.93 -9.30
N MET A 76 5.16 -17.55 -8.93
CA MET A 76 4.62 -17.78 -7.58
C MET A 76 4.42 -19.26 -7.28
N GLU A 77 3.98 -20.06 -8.24
CA GLU A 77 3.73 -21.50 -8.04
C GLU A 77 5.01 -22.34 -8.12
N THR A 78 6.00 -21.93 -8.92
CA THR A 78 7.20 -22.73 -9.21
C THR A 78 8.44 -22.28 -8.43
N ILE A 79 8.66 -20.97 -8.33
CA ILE A 79 9.89 -20.40 -7.76
C ILE A 79 9.66 -19.87 -6.35
N ALA A 80 8.55 -19.17 -6.12
CA ALA A 80 8.22 -18.49 -4.87
C ALA A 80 7.04 -19.14 -4.13
N TYR A 81 6.98 -20.48 -4.14
CA TYR A 81 5.85 -21.29 -3.67
C TYR A 81 5.57 -21.19 -2.16
N ASP A 82 6.55 -20.74 -1.38
CA ASP A 82 6.46 -20.57 0.07
C ASP A 82 6.01 -19.16 0.49
N VAL A 83 6.02 -18.19 -0.43
CA VAL A 83 5.70 -16.79 -0.13
C VAL A 83 4.28 -16.65 0.41
N LEU A 84 3.29 -17.27 -0.22
CA LEU A 84 1.89 -17.16 0.22
C LEU A 84 1.60 -17.92 1.52
N GLN A 85 2.46 -18.84 1.93
CA GLN A 85 2.33 -19.52 3.22
C GLN A 85 2.72 -18.56 4.37
N LYS A 86 3.74 -17.73 4.13
CA LYS A 86 4.21 -16.74 5.10
C LYS A 86 3.44 -15.41 5.03
N PHE A 87 3.00 -15.04 3.84
CA PHE A 87 2.31 -13.79 3.53
C PHE A 87 1.04 -14.09 2.73
N PRO A 88 -0.04 -14.54 3.40
CA PRO A 88 -1.27 -14.90 2.72
C PRO A 88 -1.89 -13.69 2.00
N PRO A 89 -2.62 -13.91 0.88
CA PRO A 89 -3.30 -12.83 0.17
C PRO A 89 -4.28 -12.07 1.09
N PRO A 90 -4.28 -10.74 1.04
CA PRO A 90 -5.20 -9.96 1.85
C PRO A 90 -6.64 -10.10 1.32
N PRO A 91 -7.66 -10.09 2.22
CA PRO A 91 -9.05 -10.02 1.79
C PRO A 91 -9.34 -8.65 1.15
N GLN A 92 -10.38 -8.59 0.33
CA GLN A 92 -10.81 -7.34 -0.31
C GLN A 92 -11.21 -6.29 0.71
N ASN A 93 -10.87 -5.03 0.43
CA ASN A 93 -11.27 -3.92 1.29
C ASN A 93 -12.77 -3.63 1.11
N VAL A 94 -13.50 -3.50 2.23
CA VAL A 94 -14.89 -3.00 2.21
C VAL A 94 -14.89 -1.48 2.14
N VAL A 95 -14.06 -0.84 2.99
CA VAL A 95 -13.89 0.61 3.04
C VAL A 95 -12.44 0.92 3.45
N TRP A 96 -11.93 2.05 2.99
CA TRP A 96 -10.61 2.56 3.33
C TRP A 96 -10.61 4.09 3.28
N GLY A 97 -9.78 4.72 4.10
CA GLY A 97 -9.62 6.17 4.15
C GLY A 97 -9.58 6.70 5.58
N GLU A 98 -9.94 7.97 5.74
CA GLU A 98 -10.07 8.59 7.06
C GLU A 98 -11.35 8.12 7.77
N CYS A 99 -11.25 7.78 9.05
CA CYS A 99 -12.42 7.50 9.90
C CYS A 99 -12.83 8.78 10.63
N LYS A 100 -13.85 9.47 10.10
CA LYS A 100 -14.31 10.76 10.59
C LYS A 100 -15.53 10.61 11.51
N ASN A 101 -15.47 11.22 12.69
CA ASN A 101 -16.63 11.46 13.52
C ASN A 101 -17.44 12.65 12.95
N VAL A 102 -18.66 12.38 12.51
CA VAL A 102 -19.55 13.37 11.86
C VAL A 102 -19.94 14.50 12.82
N GLN A 103 -20.18 14.20 14.09
CA GLN A 103 -20.64 15.18 15.09
C GLN A 103 -19.56 16.18 15.48
N HIS A 104 -18.33 15.71 15.65
CA HIS A 104 -17.22 16.54 16.17
C HIS A 104 -16.24 16.99 15.09
N SER A 105 -16.39 16.51 13.84
CA SER A 105 -15.48 16.82 12.72
C SER A 105 -14.01 16.51 13.00
N VAL A 106 -13.76 15.48 13.81
CA VAL A 106 -12.43 14.93 14.12
C VAL A 106 -12.27 13.54 13.50
N CYS A 107 -11.04 13.14 13.24
CA CYS A 107 -10.71 11.84 12.65
C CYS A 107 -9.89 10.99 13.63
N LEU A 108 -10.05 9.67 13.56
CA LEU A 108 -9.14 8.75 14.25
C LEU A 108 -7.74 8.88 13.66
N ALA A 109 -6.74 8.97 14.53
CA ALA A 109 -5.34 9.07 14.14
C ALA A 109 -4.48 8.26 15.10
N ASP A 110 -3.43 7.64 14.59
CA ASP A 110 -2.47 6.92 15.42
C ASP A 110 -1.58 7.88 16.22
N GLN A 111 -1.49 9.16 15.83
CA GLN A 111 -0.60 10.16 16.43
C GLN A 111 0.87 9.68 16.54
N GLY A 112 1.32 8.83 15.60
CA GLY A 112 2.64 8.20 15.65
C GLY A 112 2.81 7.15 16.76
N ALA A 113 1.70 6.64 17.31
CA ALA A 113 1.73 5.65 18.36
C ALA A 113 2.23 4.29 17.84
N SER A 114 3.06 3.63 18.65
CA SER A 114 3.56 2.29 18.35
C SER A 114 2.51 1.22 18.60
N PHE A 115 2.78 0.00 18.11
CA PHE A 115 1.89 -1.15 18.32
C PHE A 115 1.49 -1.32 19.79
N GLY A 116 0.19 -1.54 20.03
CA GLY A 116 -0.38 -1.73 21.37
C GLY A 116 -0.73 -0.45 22.12
N GLN A 117 -0.47 0.73 21.55
CA GLN A 117 -0.89 2.00 22.13
C GLN A 117 -2.32 2.39 21.71
N PRO A 118 -3.04 3.18 22.52
CA PRO A 118 -4.37 3.66 22.17
C PRO A 118 -4.36 4.54 20.91
N ILE A 119 -5.38 4.37 20.07
CA ILE A 119 -5.65 5.27 18.94
C ILE A 119 -6.26 6.56 19.47
N GLY A 120 -5.74 7.70 19.00
CA GLY A 120 -6.21 9.02 19.37
C GLY A 120 -7.20 9.60 18.36
N VAL A 121 -7.55 10.87 18.56
CA VAL A 121 -8.30 11.68 17.61
C VAL A 121 -7.49 12.93 17.23
N SER A 122 -7.55 13.35 15.98
CA SER A 122 -6.94 14.58 15.49
C SER A 122 -7.88 15.35 14.56
N GLY A 123 -7.46 16.53 14.14
CA GLY A 123 -8.08 17.16 12.97
C GLY A 123 -7.97 16.25 11.75
N CYS A 124 -9.02 16.20 10.94
CA CYS A 124 -9.02 15.42 9.70
C CYS A 124 -8.07 16.05 8.67
N TYR A 125 -7.17 15.25 8.12
CA TYR A 125 -6.24 15.70 7.10
C TYR A 125 -6.86 15.53 5.71
N ARG A 126 -7.23 16.64 5.06
CA ARG A 126 -7.69 16.63 3.64
C ARG A 126 -6.56 16.41 2.63
N GLN A 127 -5.41 15.87 3.05
CA GLN A 127 -4.23 15.74 2.22
C GLN A 127 -3.83 14.27 2.04
N SER A 128 -4.01 13.84 0.79
CA SER A 128 -3.53 12.64 0.12
C SER A 128 -2.00 12.45 0.12
N THR A 129 -1.27 13.10 1.02
CA THR A 129 0.19 13.23 0.94
C THR A 129 0.93 12.25 1.85
N VAL A 130 0.25 11.68 2.85
CA VAL A 130 0.81 10.63 3.69
C VAL A 130 0.04 9.34 3.42
N LEU A 131 0.71 8.38 2.79
CA LEU A 131 0.17 7.03 2.50
C LEU A 131 -0.05 6.18 3.77
N LEU A 132 0.21 6.72 4.96
CA LEU A 132 0.37 5.93 6.19
C LEU A 132 -0.85 5.94 7.11
N ASP A 133 -1.83 6.83 6.90
CA ASP A 133 -2.99 6.97 7.81
C ASP A 133 -4.26 6.31 7.23
N VAL A 134 -4.12 5.17 6.55
CA VAL A 134 -5.27 4.43 6.03
C VAL A 134 -5.71 3.42 7.09
N ILE A 135 -6.87 3.66 7.69
CA ILE A 135 -7.52 2.63 8.50
C ILE A 135 -8.11 1.60 7.53
N LEU A 136 -7.50 0.42 7.50
CA LEU A 136 -8.01 -0.72 6.75
C LEU A 136 -8.98 -1.48 7.64
N ILE A 137 -10.27 -1.41 7.29
CA ILE A 137 -11.29 -2.15 8.01
C ILE A 137 -11.50 -3.47 7.30
N TYR A 138 -10.86 -4.51 7.84
CA TYR A 138 -11.06 -5.89 7.43
C TYR A 138 -12.23 -6.46 8.22
N SER A 139 -13.33 -6.81 7.53
CA SER A 139 -14.41 -7.56 8.17
C SER A 139 -14.07 -9.04 8.13
N THR A 140 -13.80 -9.68 9.28
CA THR A 140 -13.86 -11.14 9.35
C THR A 140 -15.26 -11.63 9.68
N ASP A 141 -16.10 -10.89 10.43
CA ASP A 141 -17.39 -11.45 10.90
C ASP A 141 -18.56 -10.46 11.17
N ASN A 142 -18.50 -9.16 10.81
CA ASN A 142 -19.66 -8.27 11.08
C ASN A 142 -19.67 -6.98 10.26
N VAL A 143 -20.09 -7.08 9.00
CA VAL A 143 -20.33 -5.92 8.12
C VAL A 143 -21.50 -5.05 8.61
N GLU A 144 -22.49 -5.63 9.33
CA GLU A 144 -23.66 -4.91 9.83
C GLU A 144 -23.34 -3.87 10.91
N LEU A 145 -22.34 -4.11 11.76
CA LEU A 145 -21.95 -3.14 12.78
C LEU A 145 -21.28 -1.91 12.17
N LEU A 146 -20.53 -2.05 11.07
CA LEU A 146 -19.90 -0.92 10.39
C LEU A 146 -20.92 0.02 9.73
N ASN A 147 -21.97 -0.53 9.12
CA ASN A 147 -23.07 0.27 8.54
C ASN A 147 -23.93 0.99 9.59
N LYS A 148 -23.80 0.65 10.88
CA LYS A 148 -24.52 1.30 11.97
C LYS A 148 -23.79 2.52 12.53
N TYR A 149 -22.49 2.62 12.31
CA TYR A 149 -21.62 3.65 12.91
C TYR A 149 -20.88 4.53 11.89
N LEU A 150 -20.97 4.23 10.60
CA LEU A 150 -20.66 5.13 9.48
C LEU A 150 -21.92 5.88 9.05
#